data_AF-A0A0V0HV09-F1
#
_entry.id   AF-A0A0V0HV09-F1
#
_cell.length_a   1.000
_cell.length_b   1.000
_cell.length_c   1.000
_cell.angle_alpha   90.00
_cell.angle_beta   90.00
_cell.angle_gamma   90.00
#
_symmetry.space_group_name_H-M   'P 1'
#
loop_
_entity.id
_entity.type
_entity.pdbx_description
1 polymer ?
#
loop_
_entity_poly.entity_id
_entity_poly.type
_entity_poly.pdbx_seq_one_letter_code
_entity_poly.pdbx_strand_id
1 'polypeptide(L)'
;MNKVAALKQITKTDLINFFNEYVNVGAPKRKSLSLQVFGNSHSSEFKSEKVDPVEPNVVQIEDIFCFRRSRPLHHSLKGDLVHLKAHDVDHQ
;
A
#
# COMPACT_ATOMS: atom_id res chain seq x y z
N MET A 1 -21.99 2.99 -7.42
CA MET A 1 -21.37 2.16 -8.48
C MET A 1 -21.07 0.79 -7.91
N ASN A 2 -21.54 -0.31 -8.53
CA ASN A 2 -21.25 -1.67 -8.03
C ASN A 2 -19.89 -2.14 -8.55
N LYS A 3 -18.98 -2.57 -7.66
CA LYS A 3 -17.63 -3.06 -8.00
C LYS A 3 -17.66 -4.23 -8.99
N VAL A 4 -18.65 -5.12 -8.89
CA VAL A 4 -18.78 -6.29 -9.77
C VAL A 4 -19.10 -5.88 -11.21
N ALA A 5 -19.97 -4.88 -11.39
CA ALA A 5 -20.30 -4.37 -12.72
C ALA A 5 -19.10 -3.68 -13.37
N ALA A 6 -18.32 -2.93 -12.59
CA ALA A 6 -17.09 -2.29 -13.06
C ALA A 6 -16.03 -3.32 -13.48
N LEU A 7 -15.83 -4.39 -12.69
CA LEU A 7 -14.86 -5.44 -13.01
C LEU A 7 -15.18 -6.16 -14.33
N LYS A 8 -16.47 -6.35 -14.65
CA LYS A 8 -16.90 -6.96 -15.92
C LYS A 8 -16.57 -6.12 -17.16
N GLN A 9 -16.32 -4.81 -16.99
CA GLN A 9 -16.00 -3.90 -18.09
C GLN A 9 -14.49 -3.77 -18.34
N ILE A 10 -13.64 -4.29 -17.44
CA ILE A 10 -12.18 -4.17 -17.56
C ILE A 10 -11.67 -5.06 -18.69
N THR A 11 -10.82 -4.50 -19.55
CA THR A 11 -10.19 -5.22 -20.66
C THR A 11 -8.81 -5.74 -20.27
N LYS A 12 -8.28 -6.69 -21.07
CA LYS A 12 -6.90 -7.16 -20.92
C LYS A 12 -5.89 -6.01 -21.04
N THR A 13 -6.14 -5.08 -21.96
CA THR A 13 -5.27 -3.91 -22.18
C THR A 13 -5.23 -3.01 -20.95
N ASP A 14 -6.38 -2.80 -20.29
CA ASP A 14 -6.44 -2.00 -19.05
C ASP A 14 -5.58 -2.63 -17.94
N LEU A 15 -5.61 -3.96 -17.81
CA LEU A 15 -4.79 -4.68 -16.83
C LEU A 15 -3.30 -4.60 -17.14
N ILE A 16 -2.92 -4.72 -18.42
CA ILE A 16 -1.52 -4.57 -18.84
C ILE A 16 -1.02 -3.16 -18.56
N ASN A 17 -1.82 -2.14 -18.89
CA ASN A 17 -1.48 -0.74 -18.65
C ASN A 17 -1.33 -0.48 -17.14
N PHE A 18 -2.26 -0.98 -16.32
CA PHE A 18 -2.16 -0.88 -14.87
C PHE A 18 -0.88 -1.53 -14.33
N PHE A 19 -0.54 -2.74 -14.79
CA PHE A 19 0.68 -3.43 -14.38
C PHE A 19 1.94 -2.66 -14.76
N ASN A 20 2.02 -2.16 -16.00
CA ASN A 20 3.16 -1.41 -16.49
C ASN A 20 3.33 -0.04 -15.81
N GLU A 21 2.23 0.57 -15.37
CA GLU A 21 2.26 1.88 -14.72
C GLU A 21 2.56 1.80 -13.22
N TYR A 22 2.08 0.75 -12.52
CA TYR A 22 2.12 0.71 -11.05
C TYR A 22 2.85 -0.49 -10.43
N VAL A 23 3.06 -1.60 -11.15
CA VAL A 23 3.53 -2.87 -10.53
C VAL A 23 4.90 -3.30 -11.03
N ASN A 24 5.17 -3.21 -12.33
CA ASN A 24 6.42 -3.67 -12.95
C ASN A 24 7.66 -3.05 -12.28
N VAL A 25 8.80 -3.74 -12.27
CA VAL A 25 10.02 -3.31 -11.57
C VAL A 25 10.50 -1.92 -12.00
N GLY A 26 10.37 -1.60 -13.28
CA GLY A 26 10.68 -0.28 -13.84
C GLY A 26 9.49 0.67 -13.95
N ALA A 27 8.34 0.35 -13.35
CA ALA A 27 7.12 1.13 -13.52
C ALA A 27 7.27 2.52 -12.88
N PRO A 28 6.88 3.60 -13.60
CA PRO A 28 7.15 4.97 -13.18
C PRO A 28 6.43 5.37 -11.88
N LYS A 29 5.29 4.74 -11.57
CA LYS A 29 4.51 5.00 -10.36
C LYS A 29 4.58 3.85 -9.36
N ARG A 30 5.53 2.92 -9.51
CA ARG A 30 5.70 1.82 -8.56
C ARG A 30 5.99 2.37 -7.17
N LYS A 31 5.20 1.92 -6.19
CA LYS A 31 5.46 2.13 -4.77
C LYS A 31 5.66 0.76 -4.13
N SER A 32 6.87 0.53 -3.60
CA SER A 32 7.22 -0.71 -2.91
C SER A 32 7.65 -0.40 -1.47
N LEU A 33 7.29 -1.28 -0.54
CA LEU A 33 7.74 -1.26 0.84
C LEU A 33 7.99 -2.72 1.25
N SER A 34 9.22 -3.00 1.67
CA SER A 34 9.62 -4.32 2.17
C SER A 34 9.79 -4.25 3.68
N LEU A 35 9.34 -5.30 4.37
CA LEU A 35 9.54 -5.47 5.79
C LEU A 35 10.33 -6.76 6.00
N GLN A 36 11.42 -6.65 6.75
CA GLN A 36 12.26 -7.78 7.09
C GLN A 36 12.13 -8.07 8.59
N VAL A 37 11.92 -9.35 8.90
CA VAL A 37 11.72 -9.81 10.27
C VAL A 37 12.73 -10.91 10.54
N PHE A 38 13.62 -10.66 11.50
CA PHE A 38 14.68 -11.58 11.88
C PHE A 38 14.28 -12.31 13.16
N GLY A 39 14.29 -13.65 13.10
CA GLY A 39 14.18 -14.49 14.29
C GLY A 39 15.45 -14.45 15.14
N ASN A 40 15.40 -14.96 16.37
CA ASN A 40 16.53 -14.92 17.30
C ASN A 40 17.80 -15.60 16.74
N SER A 41 17.62 -16.72 16.02
CA SER A 41 18.71 -17.43 15.33
C SER A 41 19.35 -16.61 14.20
N HIS A 42 18.68 -15.56 13.72
CA HIS A 42 19.10 -14.72 12.59
C HIS A 42 19.58 -13.33 13.03
N SER A 43 20.03 -13.22 14.28
CA SER A 43 20.51 -11.95 14.83
C SER A 43 21.80 -11.45 14.17
N SER A 44 22.64 -12.35 13.66
CA SER A 44 23.84 -12.01 12.89
C SER A 44 23.52 -11.30 11.57
N GLU A 45 22.52 -11.81 10.84
CA GLU A 45 22.09 -11.31 9.53
C GLU A 45 21.47 -9.91 9.67
N PHE A 46 20.70 -9.69 10.74
CA PHE A 46 20.19 -8.35 11.07
C PHE A 46 21.30 -7.33 11.31
N LYS A 47 22.44 -7.75 11.88
CA LYS A 47 23.57 -6.85 12.15
C LYS A 47 24.38 -6.57 10.89
N SER A 48 24.57 -7.56 10.02
CA SER A 48 25.28 -7.36 8.74
C SER A 48 24.50 -6.45 7.79
N GLU A 49 23.17 -6.63 7.69
CA GLU A 49 22.34 -5.83 6.78
C GLU A 49 22.33 -4.32 7.12
N LYS A 50 22.60 -3.95 8.38
CA LYS A 50 22.76 -2.54 8.77
C LYS A 50 24.07 -1.91 8.31
N VAL A 51 25.08 -2.73 8.02
CA VAL A 51 26.43 -2.28 7.66
C VAL A 51 26.60 -2.30 6.15
N ASP A 52 25.93 -3.23 5.46
CA ASP A 52 26.03 -3.38 4.02
C ASP A 52 25.38 -2.20 3.28
N PRO A 53 25.98 -1.75 2.16
CA PRO A 53 25.43 -0.65 1.37
C PRO A 53 24.08 -1.06 0.79
N VAL A 54 23.06 -0.28 1.14
CA VAL A 54 21.71 -0.43 0.62
C VAL A 54 21.73 -0.35 -0.92
N GLU A 55 21.03 -1.27 -1.59
CA GLU A 55 20.95 -1.29 -3.05
C GLU A 55 20.58 0.09 -3.62
N PRO A 56 21.12 0.47 -4.79
CA PRO A 56 20.77 1.74 -5.42
C PRO A 56 19.26 1.83 -5.62
N ASN A 57 18.66 2.89 -5.09
CA ASN A 57 17.20 3.18 -5.06
C ASN A 57 16.38 2.49 -3.95
N VAL A 58 17.02 1.83 -2.98
CA VAL A 58 16.36 1.39 -1.74
C VAL A 58 16.67 2.40 -0.64
N VAL A 59 15.66 2.73 0.18
CA VAL A 59 15.82 3.58 1.35
C VAL A 59 15.53 2.74 2.57
N GLN A 60 16.55 2.53 3.41
CA GLN A 60 16.37 1.86 4.70
C GLN A 60 15.69 2.81 5.68
N ILE A 61 14.65 2.30 6.34
CA ILE A 61 13.86 3.07 7.31
C ILE A 61 14.33 2.68 8.72
N GLU A 62 15.10 3.57 9.35
CA GLU A 62 15.57 3.38 10.72
C GLU A 62 14.61 3.94 11.77
N ASP A 63 13.93 5.05 11.44
CA ASP A 63 12.92 5.70 12.29
C ASP A 63 11.60 5.86 11.51
N ILE A 64 10.60 5.07 11.92
CA ILE A 64 9.26 5.08 11.34
C ILE A 64 8.53 6.41 11.53
N PHE A 65 8.79 7.15 12.62
CA PHE A 65 8.15 8.43 12.89
C PHE A 65 8.68 9.54 11.99
N CYS A 66 10.00 9.58 11.77
CA CYS A 66 10.60 10.50 10.80
C CYS A 66 10.15 10.18 9.38
N PHE A 67 10.15 8.89 8.99
CA PHE A 67 9.70 8.46 7.68
C PHE A 67 8.22 8.82 7.41
N ARG A 68 7.34 8.62 8.39
CA ARG A 68 5.92 8.98 8.25
C ARG A 68 5.72 10.49 8.09
N ARG A 69 6.50 11.31 8.81
CA ARG A 69 6.42 12.78 8.73
C ARG A 69 7.00 13.35 7.43
N SER A 70 7.93 12.66 6.78
CA SER A 70 8.56 13.13 5.53
C SER A 70 7.71 12.86 4.28
N ARG A 71 6.59 12.15 4.40
CA ARG A 71 5.75 11.77 3.26
C ARG A 71 4.36 12.38 3.34
N PRO A 72 3.77 12.77 2.20
CA PRO A 72 2.39 13.23 2.16
C PRO A 72 1.45 12.09 2.58
N LEU A 73 0.46 12.42 3.41
CA LEU A 73 -0.59 11.49 3.78
C LEU A 73 -1.64 11.41 2.69
N HIS A 74 -2.11 10.20 2.40
CA HIS A 74 -3.26 10.03 1.51
C HIS A 74 -4.51 10.65 2.14
N HIS A 75 -5.36 11.26 1.31
CA HIS A 75 -6.62 11.82 1.78
C HIS A 75 -7.53 10.71 2.33
N SER A 76 -8.31 11.03 3.36
CA SER A 76 -9.36 10.12 3.82
C SER A 76 -10.39 9.97 2.71
N LEU A 77 -10.69 8.72 2.35
CA LEU A 77 -11.79 8.42 1.44
C LEU A 77 -13.09 8.75 2.19
N LYS A 78 -13.71 9.90 1.88
CA LYS A 78 -15.06 10.18 2.36
C LYS A 78 -16.00 9.11 1.82
N GLY A 79 -16.61 8.33 2.71
CA GLY A 79 -17.68 7.41 2.32
C GLY A 79 -18.89 8.20 1.83
N ASP A 80 -19.54 7.73 0.77
CA ASP A 80 -20.90 8.16 0.43
C ASP A 80 -21.84 7.76 1.59
N LEU A 81 -21.97 8.64 2.57
CA LEU A 81 -22.91 8.53 3.69
C LEU A 81 -24.33 8.87 3.21
N VAL A 82 -24.84 8.17 2.20
CA VAL A 82 -26.16 8.46 1.59
C VAL A 82 -27.18 7.32 1.78
N HIS A 83 -26.85 6.23 2.48
CA HIS A 83 -27.87 5.20 2.78
C HIS A 83 -27.61 4.41 4.06
N LEU A 84 -27.59 5.09 5.21
CA LEU A 84 -28.07 4.49 6.45
C LEU A 84 -29.14 5.43 7.01
N LYS A 85 -30.36 5.32 6.46
CA LYS A 85 -31.54 5.73 7.23
C LYS A 85 -31.58 4.79 8.43
N ALA A 86 -31.41 5.35 9.63
CA ALA A 86 -31.79 4.66 10.85
C ALA A 86 -33.27 4.28 10.68
N HIS A 87 -33.53 2.97 10.64
CA HIS A 87 -34.89 2.48 10.80
C HIS A 87 -35.17 2.65 12.29
N ASP A 88 -35.78 3.78 12.68
CA ASP A 88 -36.47 3.88 13.96
C ASP A 88 -37.47 2.71 14.00
N VAL A 89 -37.22 1.79 14.92
CA VAL A 89 -38.19 0.76 15.28
C VAL A 89 -38.94 1.34 16.46
N ASP A 90 -40.10 1.94 16.17
CA ASP A 90 -41.10 2.23 17.17
C ASP A 90 -41.51 0.91 17.84
N HIS A 91 -41.31 0.83 19.16
CA HIS A 91 -41.89 -0.21 19.99
C HIS A 91 -43.34 0.14 20.30
N GLN A 92 -44.26 -0.72 19.88
CA GLN A 92 -45.59 -0.84 20.47
C GLN A 92 -45.87 -2.29 20.81
#